data_AF-A0A261A075-F1
#
_entry.id   AF-A0A261A075-F1
#
_cell.length_a   1.000
_cell.length_b   1.000
_cell.length_c   1.000
_cell.angle_alpha   90.00
_cell.angle_beta   90.00
_cell.angle_gamma   90.00
#
_symmetry.space_group_name_H-M   'P 1'
#
loop_
_entity.id
_entity.type
_entity.pdbx_description
1 polymer ?
#
loop_
_entity_poly.entity_id
_entity_poly.type
_entity_poly.pdbx_seq_one_letter_code
_entity_poly.pdbx_strand_id
1 'polypeptide(L)'
;SFIQKKPHSKIETLGMKSSNSTRQLDTSDYITYLWIEIGGFGFVIIVLVLSIVSAIFSLLSFPIYCVIRNKNIEKEKESPTYPIVDHFFLYSCLTFGAIPFICCIFGTEDGVLGIIVFVLYFLMVTISPIFNILLIILTLQRVVLYYVENSEKYVSFKILHWRLFFGALYIISTIFNCGIRVTKYVLFLFSKPINDSTTLTDNEIINSIDDTFMNLAFVLEILVVISAALYIPMFHSIQKLAHLPSVAQYEPQKYVKYQALLISVMKSFMILLTFFGAGSIPIELGVPMIELVFIFLSFSTFFTTPMIIQMTYIFCNKRNVNIMLFYIPVENIVGRLKLLFRKSNNVHPVA
;
A
#
# COMPACT_ATOMS: atom_id res chain seq x y z
N SER A 1 24.06 42.68 79.34
CA SER A 1 24.72 43.90 78.84
C SER A 1 25.19 43.64 77.42
N PHE A 2 24.45 44.08 76.38
CA PHE A 2 24.69 45.34 75.65
C PHE A 2 26.18 45.60 75.41
N ILE A 3 26.69 45.54 74.16
CA ILE A 3 26.83 46.65 73.18
C ILE A 3 27.14 45.99 71.82
N GLN A 4 26.33 46.05 70.75
CA GLN A 4 26.04 47.12 69.78
C GLN A 4 27.25 47.75 69.06
N LYS A 5 27.52 47.33 67.81
CA LYS A 5 28.14 48.19 66.78
C LYS A 5 27.91 47.67 65.33
N LYS A 6 26.94 48.28 64.64
CA LYS A 6 27.00 48.65 63.20
C LYS A 6 27.53 50.10 63.15
N PRO A 7 27.91 50.73 62.00
CA PRO A 7 27.63 50.38 60.60
C PRO A 7 28.84 50.55 59.63
N HIS A 8 28.71 50.06 58.39
CA HIS A 8 28.99 50.89 57.20
C HIS A 8 28.37 50.26 55.95
N SER A 9 27.52 51.06 55.32
CA SER A 9 26.83 50.84 54.07
C SER A 9 27.79 50.91 52.88
N LYS A 10 27.75 49.91 52.01
CA LYS A 10 28.18 50.08 50.62
C LYS A 10 27.00 49.70 49.71
N ILE A 11 26.42 50.75 49.13
CA ILE A 11 25.44 50.68 48.06
C ILE A 11 26.23 50.31 46.81
N GLU A 12 26.11 49.08 46.34
CA GLU A 12 26.47 48.73 44.97
C GLU A 12 25.19 48.37 44.22
N THR A 13 24.98 49.17 43.19
CA THR A 13 23.83 49.26 42.30
C THR A 13 23.47 47.92 41.68
N LEU A 14 22.24 47.50 41.94
CA LEU A 14 21.57 46.41 41.22
C LEU A 14 21.31 46.89 39.78
N GLY A 15 22.30 46.69 38.91
CA GLY A 15 22.14 46.84 37.47
C GLY A 15 21.17 45.77 36.98
N MET A 16 19.88 46.12 36.94
CA MET A 16 18.81 45.35 36.33
C MET A 16 19.12 45.23 34.82
N LYS A 17 19.94 44.25 34.44
CA LYS A 17 20.09 43.85 33.05
C LYS A 17 18.83 43.09 32.69
N SER A 18 17.86 43.83 32.18
CA SER A 18 16.67 43.33 31.51
C SER A 18 17.10 42.41 30.35
N SER A 19 17.31 41.13 30.63
CA SER A 19 17.28 40.10 29.59
C SER A 19 15.81 39.75 29.33
N ASN A 20 15.10 40.68 28.69
CA ASN A 20 13.98 40.30 27.82
C ASN A 20 14.60 39.55 26.64
N SER A 21 14.96 38.29 26.89
CA SER A 21 15.06 37.28 25.85
C SER A 21 13.63 36.94 25.47
N THR A 22 13.02 37.81 24.67
CA THR A 22 12.00 37.38 23.72
C THR A 22 12.63 36.19 23.00
N ARG A 23 12.18 34.98 23.32
CA ARG A 23 12.45 33.79 22.51
C ARG A 23 12.01 34.14 21.09
N GLN A 24 12.94 34.63 20.26
CA GLN A 24 12.81 34.51 18.83
C GLN A 24 12.80 33.00 18.60
N LEU A 25 11.60 32.44 18.42
CA LEU A 25 11.46 31.12 17.84
C LEU A 25 12.23 31.19 16.52
N ASP A 26 13.34 30.48 16.43
CA ASP A 26 14.20 30.54 15.26
C ASP A 26 13.36 30.11 14.05
N THR A 27 13.58 30.74 12.89
CA THR A 27 12.82 30.39 11.66
C THR A 27 12.96 28.90 11.32
N SER A 28 14.07 28.28 11.77
CA SER A 28 14.31 26.83 11.74
C SER A 28 13.29 26.02 12.55
N ASP A 29 12.92 26.49 13.75
CA ASP A 29 11.96 25.81 14.62
C ASP A 29 10.55 25.88 14.02
N TYR A 30 10.20 27.01 13.40
CA TYR A 30 8.91 27.16 12.72
C TYR A 30 8.81 26.29 11.46
N ILE A 31 9.88 26.21 10.66
CA ILE A 31 9.94 25.31 9.50
C ILE A 31 9.86 23.85 9.94
N THR A 32 10.56 23.49 11.02
CA THR A 32 10.54 22.13 11.58
C THR A 32 9.15 21.78 12.12
N TYR A 33 8.50 22.71 12.82
CA TYR A 33 7.12 22.55 13.29
C TYR A 33 6.12 22.39 12.14
N LEU A 34 6.19 23.22 11.10
CA LEU A 34 5.35 23.09 9.91
C LEU A 34 5.57 21.76 9.18
N TRP A 35 6.82 21.33 9.09
CA TRP A 35 7.19 20.08 8.42
C TRP A 35 6.69 18.86 9.21
N ILE A 36 6.75 18.93 10.53
CA ILE A 36 6.24 17.90 11.44
C ILE A 36 4.70 17.88 11.38
N GLU A 37 4.04 18.95 11.80
CA GLU A 37 2.59 18.96 11.94
C GLU A 37 1.84 18.82 10.60
N ILE A 38 2.12 19.73 9.66
CA ILE A 38 1.36 19.77 8.40
C ILE A 38 1.81 18.66 7.44
N GLY A 39 3.09 18.29 7.49
CA GLY A 39 3.62 17.18 6.69
C GLY A 39 3.07 15.82 7.11
N GLY A 40 2.97 15.56 8.43
CA GLY A 40 2.42 14.31 8.97
C GLY A 40 0.93 14.14 8.67
N PHE A 41 0.11 15.13 9.00
CA PHE A 41 -1.33 15.08 8.69
C PHE A 41 -1.59 14.99 7.19
N GLY A 42 -0.85 15.77 6.39
CA GLY A 42 -0.93 15.71 4.94
C GLY A 42 -0.58 14.31 4.41
N PHE A 43 0.47 13.68 4.94
CA PHE A 43 0.85 12.32 4.59
C PHE A 43 -0.28 11.31 4.85
N VAL A 44 -0.84 11.29 6.06
CA VAL A 44 -1.93 10.36 6.42
C VAL A 44 -3.12 10.51 5.47
N ILE A 45 -3.53 11.75 5.22
CA ILE A 45 -4.65 12.05 4.32
C ILE A 45 -4.34 11.58 2.91
N ILE A 46 -3.15 11.87 2.37
CA ILE A 46 -2.76 11.46 1.01
C ILE A 46 -2.78 9.93 0.88
N VAL A 47 -2.19 9.20 1.82
CA VAL A 47 -2.17 7.72 1.78
C VAL A 47 -3.59 7.15 1.82
N LEU A 48 -4.45 7.68 2.70
CA LEU A 48 -5.85 7.26 2.80
C LEU A 48 -6.61 7.54 1.50
N VAL A 49 -6.49 8.75 0.95
CA VAL A 49 -7.14 9.14 -0.31
C VAL A 49 -6.70 8.23 -1.46
N LEU A 50 -5.39 8.00 -1.62
CA LEU A 50 -4.86 7.13 -2.68
C LEU A 50 -5.36 5.69 -2.56
N SER A 51 -5.49 5.19 -1.33
CA SER A 51 -5.97 3.84 -1.07
C SER A 51 -7.48 3.72 -1.34
N ILE A 52 -8.27 4.71 -0.94
CA ILE A 52 -9.71 4.79 -1.26
C ILE A 52 -9.92 4.84 -2.77
N VAL A 53 -9.18 5.70 -3.46
CA VAL A 53 -9.21 5.81 -4.92
C VAL A 53 -8.85 4.46 -5.56
N SER A 54 -7.80 3.80 -5.09
CA SER A 54 -7.39 2.48 -5.58
C SER A 54 -8.45 1.40 -5.34
N ALA A 55 -9.11 1.43 -4.19
CA ALA A 55 -10.21 0.53 -3.85
C ALA A 55 -11.41 0.74 -4.78
N ILE A 56 -11.79 2.00 -5.04
CA ILE A 56 -12.88 2.35 -5.96
C ILE A 56 -12.56 1.87 -7.38
N PHE A 57 -11.35 2.15 -7.89
CA PHE A 57 -10.94 1.67 -9.21
C PHE A 57 -10.95 0.14 -9.31
N SER A 58 -10.49 -0.55 -8.28
CA SER A 58 -10.54 -2.01 -8.22
C SER A 58 -11.99 -2.51 -8.24
N LEU A 59 -12.87 -1.93 -7.42
CA LEU A 59 -14.28 -2.31 -7.36
C LEU A 59 -14.98 -2.12 -8.72
N LEU A 60 -14.74 -0.97 -9.37
CA LEU A 60 -15.34 -0.65 -10.66
C LEU A 60 -14.80 -1.51 -11.81
N SER A 61 -13.51 -1.85 -11.78
CA SER A 61 -12.87 -2.65 -12.83
C SER A 61 -13.08 -4.16 -12.67
N PHE A 62 -13.38 -4.64 -11.45
CA PHE A 62 -13.52 -6.06 -11.15
C PHE A 62 -14.55 -6.82 -12.00
N PRO A 63 -15.79 -6.33 -12.25
CA PRO A 63 -16.74 -7.04 -13.11
C PRO A 63 -16.24 -7.22 -14.55
N ILE A 64 -15.62 -6.17 -15.10
CA ILE A 64 -15.03 -6.18 -16.44
C ILE A 64 -13.86 -7.16 -16.48
N TYR A 65 -13.02 -7.14 -15.45
CA TYR A 65 -11.91 -8.07 -15.28
C TYR A 65 -12.37 -9.53 -15.30
N CYS A 66 -13.42 -9.88 -14.56
CA CYS A 66 -14.00 -11.23 -14.58
C CYS A 66 -14.46 -11.67 -15.97
N VAL A 67 -15.18 -10.81 -16.70
CA VAL A 67 -15.70 -11.12 -18.04
C VAL A 67 -14.56 -11.36 -19.03
N ILE A 68 -13.56 -10.48 -19.05
CA ILE A 68 -12.42 -10.59 -19.96
C ILE A 68 -11.59 -11.83 -19.63
N ARG A 69 -11.32 -12.07 -18.34
CA ARG A 69 -10.56 -13.23 -17.89
C ARG A 69 -11.22 -14.55 -18.29
N ASN A 70 -12.53 -14.68 -18.09
CA ASN A 70 -13.25 -15.90 -18.47
C ASN A 70 -13.12 -16.21 -19.98
N LYS A 71 -13.00 -15.19 -20.83
CA LYS A 71 -12.78 -15.37 -22.28
C LYS A 71 -11.34 -15.73 -22.65
N ASN A 72 -10.37 -15.49 -21.76
CA ASN A 72 -8.96 -15.72 -22.00
C ASN A 72 -8.40 -16.93 -21.24
N ILE A 73 -9.18 -17.51 -20.32
CA ILE A 73 -8.71 -18.50 -19.35
C ILE A 73 -8.09 -19.75 -19.98
N GLU A 74 -8.62 -20.22 -21.12
CA GLU A 74 -8.10 -21.40 -21.81
C GLU A 74 -6.67 -21.19 -22.27
N LYS A 75 -6.40 -20.05 -22.89
CA LYS A 75 -5.07 -19.67 -23.35
C LYS A 75 -4.14 -19.35 -22.18
N GLU A 76 -4.66 -18.75 -21.11
CA GLU A 76 -3.84 -18.37 -19.97
C GLU A 76 -3.35 -19.56 -19.17
N LYS A 77 -4.12 -20.65 -19.08
CA LYS A 77 -3.70 -21.89 -18.40
C LYS A 77 -2.41 -22.50 -18.96
N GLU A 78 -2.08 -22.20 -20.22
CA GLU A 78 -0.84 -22.63 -20.86
C GLU A 78 0.37 -21.80 -20.40
N SER A 79 0.15 -20.60 -19.86
CA SER A 79 1.23 -19.72 -19.39
C SER A 79 1.82 -20.22 -18.07
N PRO A 80 3.16 -20.31 -17.95
CA PRO A 80 3.81 -20.61 -16.68
C PRO A 80 3.52 -19.58 -15.56
N THR A 81 3.12 -18.36 -15.93
CA THR A 81 2.74 -17.29 -14.97
C THR A 81 1.31 -17.41 -14.45
N TYR A 82 0.49 -18.29 -15.04
CA TYR A 82 -0.91 -18.48 -14.70
C TYR A 82 -1.19 -18.67 -13.21
N PRO A 83 -0.46 -19.51 -12.45
CA PRO A 83 -0.79 -19.78 -11.06
C PRO A 83 -0.77 -18.52 -10.18
N ILE A 84 0.16 -17.60 -10.44
CA ILE A 84 0.26 -16.34 -9.69
C ILE A 84 -0.88 -15.38 -10.08
N VAL A 85 -1.15 -15.26 -11.38
CA VAL A 85 -2.24 -14.39 -11.88
C VAL A 85 -3.61 -14.90 -11.43
N ASP A 86 -3.83 -16.22 -11.46
CA ASP A 86 -5.03 -16.89 -10.94
C ASP A 86 -5.20 -16.66 -9.44
N HIS A 87 -4.11 -16.73 -8.67
CA HIS A 87 -4.13 -16.41 -7.24
C HIS A 87 -4.59 -14.97 -6.97
N PHE A 88 -4.06 -13.98 -7.72
CA PHE A 88 -4.51 -12.59 -7.60
C PHE A 88 -5.97 -12.38 -8.02
N PHE A 89 -6.45 -13.15 -9.01
CA PHE A 89 -7.87 -13.15 -9.38
C PHE A 89 -8.75 -13.71 -8.25
N LEU A 90 -8.41 -14.90 -7.72
CA LEU A 90 -9.12 -15.52 -6.61
C LEU A 90 -9.17 -14.60 -5.39
N TYR A 91 -8.05 -13.95 -5.08
CA TYR A 91 -7.99 -12.94 -4.04
C TYR A 91 -8.93 -11.76 -4.30
N SER A 92 -8.97 -11.24 -5.53
CA SER A 92 -9.90 -10.16 -5.89
C SER A 92 -11.35 -10.60 -5.70
N CYS A 93 -11.70 -11.83 -6.08
CA CYS A 93 -13.02 -12.41 -5.84
C CYS A 93 -13.37 -12.48 -4.35
N LEU A 94 -12.43 -12.92 -3.51
CA LEU A 94 -12.64 -12.96 -2.06
C LEU A 94 -12.82 -11.55 -1.48
N THR A 95 -12.01 -10.60 -1.91
CA THR A 95 -12.05 -9.23 -1.40
C THR A 95 -13.34 -8.51 -1.79
N PHE A 96 -13.77 -8.60 -3.05
CA PHE A 96 -14.98 -7.89 -3.53
C PHE A 96 -16.27 -8.69 -3.34
N GLY A 97 -16.19 -10.01 -3.18
CA GLY A 97 -17.35 -10.88 -2.96
C GLY A 97 -17.65 -11.12 -1.48
N ALA A 98 -16.65 -11.52 -0.69
CA ALA A 98 -16.87 -12.00 0.68
C ALA A 98 -16.90 -10.86 1.71
N ILE A 99 -16.04 -9.84 1.59
CA ILE A 99 -15.95 -8.76 2.59
C ILE A 99 -17.23 -7.91 2.63
N PRO A 100 -17.80 -7.45 1.50
CA PRO A 100 -19.06 -6.70 1.53
C PRO A 100 -20.23 -7.56 2.02
N PHE A 101 -20.25 -8.85 1.68
CA PHE A 101 -21.27 -9.79 2.13
C PHE A 101 -21.26 -9.95 3.66
N ILE A 102 -20.07 -10.06 4.26
CA ILE A 102 -19.90 -10.08 5.72
C ILE A 102 -20.37 -8.76 6.33
N CYS A 103 -19.98 -7.61 5.75
CA CYS A 103 -20.44 -6.29 6.24
C CYS A 103 -21.97 -6.13 6.17
N CYS A 104 -22.61 -6.67 5.14
CA CYS A 104 -24.07 -6.62 5.00
C CYS A 104 -24.80 -7.50 6.02
N ILE A 105 -24.21 -8.62 6.45
CA ILE A 105 -24.83 -9.55 7.41
C ILE A 105 -24.77 -9.02 8.84
N PHE A 106 -23.63 -8.47 9.26
CA PHE A 106 -23.41 -8.10 10.66
C PHE A 106 -23.90 -6.69 11.02
N GLY A 107 -24.35 -5.90 10.05
CA GLY A 107 -24.87 -4.54 10.29
C GLY A 107 -23.77 -3.54 10.69
N THR A 108 -24.17 -2.28 10.89
CA THR A 108 -23.26 -1.17 11.23
C THR A 108 -23.43 -0.72 12.68
N GLU A 109 -23.53 -1.66 13.61
CA GLU A 109 -23.44 -1.31 15.04
C GLU A 109 -22.00 -0.97 15.40
N ASP A 110 -21.80 -0.03 16.34
CA ASP A 110 -20.49 0.53 16.66
C ASP A 110 -19.46 -0.55 17.07
N GLY A 111 -19.91 -1.59 17.80
CA GLY A 111 -19.06 -2.72 18.18
C GLY A 111 -18.67 -3.62 17.00
N VAL A 112 -19.56 -3.81 16.03
CA VAL A 112 -19.32 -4.60 14.82
C VAL A 112 -18.33 -3.88 13.91
N LEU A 113 -18.45 -2.56 13.78
CA LEU A 113 -17.53 -1.73 12.99
C LEU A 113 -16.09 -1.86 13.50
N GLY A 114 -15.89 -1.81 14.81
CA GLY A 114 -14.57 -2.00 15.42
C GLY A 114 -13.95 -3.36 15.09
N ILE A 115 -14.75 -4.44 15.16
CA ILE A 115 -14.31 -5.80 14.80
C ILE A 115 -13.96 -5.88 13.31
N ILE A 116 -14.77 -5.27 12.42
CA ILE A 116 -14.50 -5.25 10.98
C ILE A 116 -13.17 -4.54 10.68
N VAL A 117 -12.96 -3.36 11.27
CA VAL A 117 -11.71 -2.60 11.10
C VAL A 117 -10.51 -3.40 11.59
N PHE A 118 -10.64 -4.06 12.74
CA PHE A 118 -9.59 -4.91 13.29
C PHE A 118 -9.29 -6.09 12.34
N VAL A 119 -10.31 -6.83 11.89
CA VAL A 119 -10.11 -7.96 10.96
C VAL A 119 -9.47 -7.51 9.65
N LEU A 120 -9.91 -6.38 9.09
CA LEU A 120 -9.33 -5.81 7.87
C LEU A 120 -7.86 -5.45 8.07
N TYR A 121 -7.52 -4.84 9.20
CA TYR A 121 -6.13 -4.54 9.56
C TYR A 121 -5.25 -5.80 9.59
N PHE A 122 -5.70 -6.87 10.25
CA PHE A 122 -4.96 -8.14 10.30
C PHE A 122 -4.80 -8.78 8.92
N LEU A 123 -5.84 -8.72 8.09
CA LEU A 123 -5.77 -9.17 6.71
C LEU A 123 -4.72 -8.39 5.91
N MET A 124 -4.75 -7.06 5.99
CA MET A 124 -3.83 -6.17 5.27
C MET A 124 -2.37 -6.45 5.61
N VAL A 125 -2.05 -6.52 6.90
CA VAL A 125 -0.72 -6.79 7.43
C VAL A 125 -0.22 -8.18 7.02
N THR A 126 -1.12 -9.17 6.97
CA THR A 126 -0.77 -10.55 6.59
C THR A 126 -0.55 -10.70 5.08
N ILE A 127 -1.39 -10.06 4.27
CA ILE A 127 -1.44 -10.25 2.82
C ILE A 127 -0.37 -9.43 2.09
N SER A 128 -0.04 -8.24 2.59
CA SER A 128 0.85 -7.31 1.87
C SER A 128 2.25 -7.86 1.59
N PRO A 129 2.95 -8.48 2.57
CA PRO A 129 4.25 -9.12 2.31
C PRO A 129 4.15 -10.24 1.29
N ILE A 130 3.06 -11.02 1.31
CA ILE A 130 2.81 -12.11 0.35
C ILE A 130 2.69 -11.52 -1.06
N PHE A 131 1.95 -10.42 -1.23
CA PHE A 131 1.85 -9.75 -2.53
C PHE A 131 3.20 -9.29 -3.06
N ASN A 132 4.04 -8.70 -2.21
CA ASN A 132 5.37 -8.29 -2.63
C ASN A 132 6.22 -9.48 -3.09
N ILE A 133 6.21 -10.59 -2.35
CA ILE A 133 6.88 -11.83 -2.75
C ILE A 133 6.37 -12.32 -4.11
N LEU A 134 5.05 -12.37 -4.29
CA LEU A 134 4.45 -12.82 -5.55
C LEU A 134 4.77 -11.89 -6.73
N LEU A 135 4.83 -10.58 -6.52
CA LEU A 135 5.22 -9.62 -7.56
C LEU A 135 6.70 -9.74 -7.95
N ILE A 136 7.59 -10.00 -6.98
CA ILE A 136 9.00 -10.27 -7.23
C ILE A 136 9.15 -11.57 -8.03
N ILE A 137 8.50 -12.65 -7.60
CA ILE A 137 8.54 -13.94 -8.30
C ILE A 137 7.97 -13.81 -9.72
N LEU A 138 6.83 -13.13 -9.88
CA LEU A 138 6.23 -12.89 -11.19
C LEU A 138 7.19 -12.16 -12.12
N THR A 139 7.90 -11.15 -11.62
CA THR A 139 8.91 -10.42 -12.37
C THR A 139 10.09 -11.32 -12.77
N LEU A 140 10.63 -12.09 -11.82
CA LEU A 140 11.73 -13.03 -12.10
C LEU A 140 11.34 -14.10 -13.11
N GLN A 141 10.14 -14.68 -12.99
CA GLN A 141 9.62 -15.64 -13.95
C GLN A 141 9.57 -15.06 -15.36
N ARG A 142 9.10 -13.82 -15.50
CA ARG A 142 9.02 -13.14 -16.81
C ARG A 142 10.40 -12.91 -17.41
N VAL A 143 11.39 -12.52 -16.61
CA VAL A 143 12.78 -12.39 -17.07
C VAL A 143 13.32 -13.73 -17.55
N VAL A 144 13.15 -14.79 -16.75
CA VAL A 144 13.64 -16.14 -17.08
C VAL A 144 12.99 -16.65 -18.37
N LEU A 145 11.67 -16.52 -18.50
CA LEU A 145 10.94 -16.92 -19.71
C LEU A 145 11.42 -16.23 -20.98
N TYR A 146 11.97 -15.02 -20.83
CA TYR A 146 12.34 -14.19 -21.95
C TYR A 146 13.80 -14.31 -22.38
N TYR A 147 14.69 -14.60 -21.42
CA TYR A 147 16.14 -14.65 -21.66
C TYR A 147 16.70 -16.06 -21.81
N VAL A 148 16.01 -17.06 -21.28
CA VAL A 148 16.50 -18.43 -21.27
C VAL A 148 15.66 -19.25 -22.25
N GLU A 149 16.28 -19.72 -23.32
CA GLU A 149 15.64 -20.64 -24.27
C GLU A 149 15.23 -21.94 -23.55
N ASN A 150 14.06 -22.49 -23.90
CA ASN A 150 13.48 -23.69 -23.26
C ASN A 150 13.21 -23.55 -21.75
N SER A 151 13.20 -22.32 -21.22
CA SER A 151 12.91 -22.04 -19.81
C SER A 151 11.50 -22.41 -19.36
N GLU A 152 10.55 -22.50 -20.30
CA GLU A 152 9.17 -22.89 -20.01
C GLU A 152 9.12 -24.17 -19.17
N LYS A 153 9.95 -25.18 -19.49
CA LYS A 153 10.02 -26.46 -18.75
C LYS A 153 10.45 -26.29 -17.29
N TYR A 154 11.30 -25.30 -17.00
CA TYR A 154 11.83 -25.06 -15.65
C TYR A 154 10.92 -24.14 -14.83
N VAL A 155 10.14 -23.27 -15.49
CA VAL A 155 9.22 -22.34 -14.83
C VAL A 155 7.81 -22.93 -14.69
N SER A 156 7.43 -23.86 -15.57
CA SER A 156 6.12 -24.52 -15.56
C SER A 156 6.03 -25.62 -14.49
N PHE A 157 5.91 -25.20 -13.22
CA PHE A 157 5.60 -26.14 -12.15
C PHE A 157 4.13 -26.56 -12.17
N LYS A 158 3.86 -27.80 -11.74
CA LYS A 158 2.46 -28.28 -11.60
C LYS A 158 1.70 -27.35 -10.65
N ILE A 159 0.44 -27.07 -10.97
CA ILE A 159 -0.47 -26.21 -10.17
C ILE A 159 -0.53 -26.59 -8.68
N LEU A 160 -0.36 -27.88 -8.36
CA LEU A 160 -0.32 -28.37 -6.99
C LEU A 160 0.83 -27.77 -6.17
N HIS A 161 2.03 -27.63 -6.75
CA HIS A 161 3.18 -27.05 -6.05
C HIS A 161 2.95 -25.57 -5.75
N TRP A 162 2.33 -24.83 -6.69
CA TRP A 162 1.92 -23.45 -6.47
C TRP A 162 0.90 -23.32 -5.35
N ARG A 163 -0.10 -24.20 -5.30
CA ARG A 163 -1.10 -24.18 -4.23
C ARG A 163 -0.47 -24.45 -2.86
N LEU A 164 0.47 -25.40 -2.77
CA LEU A 164 1.22 -25.66 -1.54
C LEU A 164 2.10 -24.47 -1.14
N PHE A 165 2.77 -23.85 -2.13
CA PHE A 165 3.59 -22.67 -1.92
C PHE A 165 2.76 -21.48 -1.40
N PHE A 166 1.62 -21.19 -2.01
CA PHE A 166 0.71 -20.14 -1.53
C PHE A 166 0.23 -20.47 -0.11
N GLY A 167 -0.23 -21.70 0.15
CA GLY A 167 -0.66 -22.13 1.48
C GLY A 167 0.43 -21.93 2.54
N ALA A 168 1.67 -22.31 2.24
CA ALA A 168 2.81 -22.11 3.13
C ALA A 168 3.07 -20.61 3.41
N LEU A 169 3.05 -19.75 2.38
CA LEU A 169 3.21 -18.30 2.56
C LEU A 169 2.13 -17.71 3.48
N TYR A 170 0.87 -18.10 3.30
CA TYR A 170 -0.22 -17.62 4.15
C TYR A 170 -0.10 -18.12 5.59
N ILE A 171 0.24 -19.40 5.79
CA ILE A 171 0.43 -19.97 7.13
C ILE A 171 1.57 -19.27 7.85
N ILE A 172 2.74 -19.13 7.21
CA ILE A 172 3.90 -18.45 7.78
C ILE A 172 3.55 -17.00 8.10
N SER A 173 3.00 -16.25 7.14
CA SER A 173 2.64 -14.84 7.36
C SER A 173 1.62 -14.68 8.49
N THR A 174 0.62 -15.56 8.59
CA THR A 174 -0.40 -15.51 9.64
C THR A 174 0.21 -15.82 11.01
N ILE A 175 1.03 -16.87 11.14
CA ILE A 175 1.64 -17.24 12.42
C ILE A 175 2.54 -16.10 12.92
N PHE A 176 3.40 -15.57 12.06
CA PHE A 176 4.35 -14.52 12.46
C PHE A 176 3.65 -13.17 12.66
N ASN A 177 2.75 -12.71 11.77
CA ASN A 177 2.07 -11.43 11.97
C ASN A 177 0.95 -11.49 13.01
N CYS A 178 -0.02 -12.37 12.80
CA CYS A 178 -1.23 -12.40 13.59
C CYS A 178 -0.91 -12.89 15.00
N GLY A 179 -0.11 -13.96 15.12
CA GLY A 179 0.28 -14.52 16.41
C GLY A 179 1.01 -13.52 17.29
N ILE A 180 2.01 -12.81 16.76
CA ILE A 180 2.80 -11.82 17.53
C ILE A 180 1.93 -10.63 17.93
N ARG A 181 1.11 -10.09 17.03
CA ARG A 181 0.26 -8.92 17.31
C ARG A 181 -0.86 -9.23 18.29
N VAL A 182 -1.50 -10.40 18.17
CA VAL A 182 -2.46 -10.87 19.18
C VAL A 182 -1.77 -11.03 20.53
N THR A 183 -0.57 -11.60 20.56
CA THR A 183 0.20 -11.75 21.81
C THR A 183 0.50 -10.40 22.45
N LYS A 184 0.94 -9.39 21.68
CA LYS A 184 1.15 -8.03 22.17
C LYS A 184 -0.14 -7.38 22.68
N TYR A 185 -1.25 -7.51 21.94
CA TYR A 185 -2.54 -6.95 22.33
C TYR A 185 -3.09 -7.60 23.62
N VAL A 186 -3.00 -8.93 23.72
CA VAL A 186 -3.35 -9.68 24.93
C VAL A 186 -2.47 -9.23 26.10
N LEU A 187 -1.15 -9.14 25.92
CA LEU A 187 -0.24 -8.70 26.97
C LEU A 187 -0.55 -7.26 27.41
N PHE A 188 -0.89 -6.36 26.49
CA PHE A 188 -1.31 -5.00 26.77
C PHE A 188 -2.60 -4.96 27.62
N LEU A 189 -3.58 -5.83 27.33
CA LEU A 189 -4.81 -5.93 28.12
C LEU A 189 -4.60 -6.49 29.53
N PHE A 190 -3.65 -7.43 29.71
CA PHE A 190 -3.38 -8.07 30.99
C PHE A 190 -2.32 -7.33 31.84
N SER A 191 -1.52 -6.46 31.24
CA SER A 191 -0.51 -5.66 31.95
C SER A 191 -1.10 -4.35 32.46
N LYS A 192 -0.67 -3.89 33.65
CA LYS A 192 -1.00 -2.54 34.13
C LYS A 192 -0.40 -1.50 33.16
N PRO A 193 -1.06 -0.36 32.90
CA PRO A 193 -0.52 0.66 32.00
C PRO A 193 0.85 1.12 32.51
N ILE A 194 1.86 0.98 31.66
CA ILE A 194 3.23 1.38 31.92
C ILE A 194 3.35 2.87 31.55
N ASN A 195 4.05 3.64 32.39
CA ASN A 195 4.26 5.08 32.25
C ASN A 195 5.28 5.47 31.16
N ASP A 196 5.82 4.50 30.39
CA ASP A 196 6.93 4.73 29.47
C ASP A 196 6.50 4.42 28.03
N SER A 197 6.52 5.43 27.17
CA SER A 197 5.79 5.50 25.91
C SER A 197 6.53 4.89 24.70
N THR A 198 7.50 4.01 24.93
CA THR A 198 8.43 3.58 23.86
C THR A 198 8.13 2.20 23.27
N THR A 199 7.45 1.31 24.00
CA THR A 199 7.10 -0.03 23.51
C THR A 199 5.72 -0.49 24.00
N LEU A 200 5.01 -1.26 23.17
CA LEU A 200 3.68 -1.82 23.50
C LEU A 200 3.77 -2.96 24.55
N THR A 201 4.98 -3.42 24.89
CA THR A 201 5.24 -4.64 25.66
C THR A 201 6.69 -4.63 26.16
N ASP A 202 6.95 -5.06 27.40
CA ASP A 202 8.32 -5.19 27.98
C ASP A 202 9.07 -6.45 27.52
N ASN A 203 8.42 -7.34 26.78
CA ASN A 203 9.04 -8.59 26.32
C ASN A 203 9.95 -8.33 25.10
N GLU A 204 11.25 -8.20 25.37
CA GLU A 204 12.30 -7.96 24.38
C GLU A 204 12.28 -8.96 23.22
N ILE A 205 12.01 -10.24 23.48
CA ILE A 205 11.98 -11.29 22.45
C ILE A 205 10.83 -11.04 21.47
N ILE A 206 9.63 -10.73 21.98
CA ILE A 206 8.45 -10.45 21.16
C ILE A 206 8.66 -9.19 20.31
N ASN A 207 9.25 -8.15 20.89
CA ASN A 207 9.56 -6.91 20.17
C ASN A 207 10.61 -7.15 19.08
N SER A 208 11.68 -7.88 19.39
CA SER A 208 12.73 -8.21 18.42
C SER A 208 12.20 -8.99 17.22
N ILE A 209 11.32 -9.98 17.44
CA ILE A 209 10.72 -10.74 16.33
C ILE A 209 9.78 -9.85 15.49
N ASP A 210 8.95 -9.02 16.12
CA ASP A 210 8.06 -8.10 15.40
C ASP A 210 8.84 -7.09 14.56
N ASP A 211 9.87 -6.48 15.14
CA ASP A 211 10.76 -5.54 14.44
C ASP A 211 11.47 -6.23 13.26
N THR A 212 11.95 -7.45 13.45
CA THR A 212 12.55 -8.25 12.37
C THR A 212 11.56 -8.47 11.24
N PHE A 213 10.30 -8.79 11.57
CA PHE A 213 9.26 -8.98 10.58
C PHE A 213 8.92 -7.69 9.82
N MET A 214 8.72 -6.57 10.52
CA MET A 214 8.44 -5.28 9.91
C MET A 214 9.58 -4.82 8.99
N ASN A 215 10.83 -5.02 9.43
CA ASN A 215 12.00 -4.77 8.59
C ASN A 215 12.03 -5.66 7.34
N LEU A 216 11.70 -6.95 7.47
CA LEU A 216 11.61 -7.85 6.33
C LEU A 216 10.53 -7.42 5.34
N ALA A 217 9.35 -6.99 5.82
CA ALA A 217 8.30 -6.47 4.96
C ALA A 217 8.72 -5.18 4.24
N PHE A 218 9.45 -4.29 4.92
CA PHE A 218 10.02 -3.09 4.32
C PHE A 218 11.07 -3.42 3.24
N VAL A 219 11.95 -4.40 3.51
CA VAL A 219 12.91 -4.90 2.52
C VAL A 219 12.19 -5.47 1.29
N LEU A 220 11.07 -6.17 1.47
CA LEU A 220 10.25 -6.67 0.36
C LEU A 220 9.67 -5.53 -0.50
N GLU A 221 9.24 -4.41 0.10
CA GLU A 221 8.79 -3.22 -0.64
C GLU A 221 9.91 -2.66 -1.53
N ILE A 222 11.11 -2.49 -0.96
CA ILE A 222 12.29 -2.05 -1.71
C ILE A 222 12.63 -3.04 -2.82
N LEU A 223 12.59 -4.34 -2.53
CA LEU A 223 12.93 -5.38 -3.49
C LEU A 223 11.93 -5.43 -4.66
N VAL A 224 10.64 -5.14 -4.42
CA VAL A 224 9.65 -4.95 -5.50
C VAL A 224 10.05 -3.78 -6.39
N VAL A 225 10.45 -2.64 -5.82
CA VAL A 225 10.91 -1.48 -6.61
C VAL A 225 12.18 -1.80 -7.39
N ILE A 226 13.16 -2.46 -6.78
CA ILE A 226 14.39 -2.89 -7.45
C ILE A 226 14.07 -3.90 -8.57
N SER A 227 13.12 -4.82 -8.35
CA SER A 227 12.70 -5.78 -9.37
C SER A 227 12.15 -5.08 -10.61
N ALA A 228 11.66 -3.84 -10.49
CA ALA A 228 11.25 -3.04 -11.64
C ALA A 228 12.41 -2.70 -12.60
N ALA A 229 13.64 -2.59 -12.11
CA ALA A 229 14.81 -2.35 -12.97
C ALA A 229 15.03 -3.52 -13.94
N LEU A 230 14.59 -4.73 -13.58
CA LEU A 230 14.62 -5.92 -14.46
C LEU A 230 13.68 -5.80 -15.66
N TYR A 231 12.82 -4.78 -15.72
CA TYR A 231 12.00 -4.50 -16.90
C TYR A 231 12.72 -3.73 -18.00
N ILE A 232 13.82 -3.05 -17.68
CA ILE A 232 14.70 -2.42 -18.67
C ILE A 232 15.26 -3.46 -19.65
N PRO A 233 15.92 -4.56 -19.18
CA PRO A 233 16.38 -5.60 -20.08
C PRO A 233 15.20 -6.25 -20.83
N MET A 234 14.12 -6.61 -20.15
CA MET A 234 12.93 -7.18 -20.82
C MET A 234 12.43 -6.30 -21.98
N PHE A 235 12.39 -4.97 -21.80
CA PHE A 235 11.98 -4.05 -22.86
C PHE A 235 12.93 -4.07 -24.06
N HIS A 236 14.24 -4.09 -23.83
CA HIS A 236 15.23 -4.14 -24.90
C HIS A 236 15.10 -5.42 -25.73
N SER A 237 14.95 -6.57 -25.08
CA SER A 237 14.81 -7.82 -25.82
C SER A 237 13.41 -7.90 -26.52
N ILE A 238 12.35 -7.30 -25.97
CA ILE A 238 10.98 -7.24 -26.55
C ILE A 238 10.96 -6.53 -27.90
N GLN A 239 11.70 -5.43 -28.03
CA GLN A 239 11.81 -4.69 -29.29
C GLN A 239 12.39 -5.56 -30.42
N LYS A 240 13.23 -6.57 -30.10
CA LYS A 240 13.81 -7.46 -31.10
C LYS A 240 12.80 -8.47 -31.66
N LEU A 241 11.77 -8.86 -30.90
CA LEU A 241 10.75 -9.85 -31.30
C LEU A 241 9.46 -9.25 -31.85
N ALA A 242 9.32 -7.92 -31.86
CA ALA A 242 8.10 -7.22 -32.26
C ALA A 242 7.70 -7.39 -33.75
N HIS A 243 8.61 -7.90 -34.59
CA HIS A 243 8.38 -8.14 -36.01
C HIS A 243 7.53 -9.39 -36.30
N LEU A 244 7.29 -10.25 -35.30
CA LEU A 244 6.53 -11.50 -35.48
C LEU A 244 5.01 -11.23 -35.51
N PRO A 245 4.26 -11.72 -36.52
CA PRO A 245 2.83 -11.44 -36.69
C PRO A 245 1.94 -11.85 -35.50
N SER A 246 2.26 -12.98 -34.87
CA SER A 246 1.55 -13.49 -33.68
C SER A 246 1.73 -12.61 -32.44
N VAL A 247 2.87 -11.89 -32.36
CA VAL A 247 3.18 -10.93 -31.29
C VAL A 247 2.54 -9.56 -31.60
N ALA A 248 2.56 -9.14 -32.86
CA ALA A 248 1.95 -7.88 -33.32
C ALA A 248 0.42 -7.84 -33.14
N GLN A 249 -0.26 -8.97 -33.20
CA GLN A 249 -1.73 -9.03 -33.12
C GLN A 249 -2.28 -8.96 -31.68
N TYR A 250 -1.53 -9.43 -30.67
CA TYR A 250 -1.98 -9.50 -29.27
C TYR A 250 -1.21 -8.58 -28.31
N GLU A 251 0.00 -8.15 -28.67
CA GLU A 251 0.88 -7.29 -27.86
C GLU A 251 0.93 -7.62 -26.34
N PRO A 252 0.98 -8.89 -25.90
CA PRO A 252 1.03 -9.24 -24.47
C PRO A 252 2.25 -8.63 -23.75
N GLN A 253 3.25 -8.25 -24.54
CA GLN A 253 4.45 -7.52 -24.15
C GLN A 253 4.15 -6.15 -23.53
N LYS A 254 3.12 -5.44 -24.03
CA LYS A 254 2.70 -4.15 -23.45
C LYS A 254 2.11 -4.35 -22.07
N TYR A 255 1.27 -5.37 -21.88
CA TYR A 255 0.72 -5.73 -20.58
C TYR A 255 1.77 -5.96 -19.51
N VAL A 256 2.73 -6.83 -19.82
CA VAL A 256 3.80 -7.16 -18.87
C VAL A 256 4.61 -5.92 -18.50
N LYS A 257 4.94 -5.06 -19.47
CA LYS A 257 5.71 -3.84 -19.25
C LYS A 257 4.94 -2.79 -18.44
N TYR A 258 3.71 -2.48 -18.84
CA TYR A 258 2.91 -1.44 -18.17
C TYR A 258 2.50 -1.86 -16.77
N GLN A 259 2.20 -3.14 -16.57
CA GLN A 259 1.94 -3.68 -15.23
C GLN A 259 3.11 -3.38 -14.30
N ALA A 260 4.31 -3.69 -14.73
CA ALA A 260 5.50 -3.50 -13.93
C ALA A 260 5.90 -2.05 -13.72
N LEU A 261 5.80 -1.23 -14.77
CA LEU A 261 6.03 0.20 -14.68
C LEU A 261 5.06 0.81 -13.67
N LEU A 262 3.78 0.43 -13.73
CA LEU A 262 2.76 0.91 -12.81
C LEU A 262 3.03 0.44 -11.37
N ILE A 263 3.40 -0.83 -11.17
CA ILE A 263 3.83 -1.34 -9.85
C ILE A 263 5.00 -0.51 -9.33
N SER A 264 6.05 -0.33 -10.14
CA SER A 264 7.26 0.40 -9.76
C SER A 264 6.97 1.85 -9.37
N VAL A 265 6.22 2.58 -10.20
CA VAL A 265 5.90 3.99 -9.99
C VAL A 265 5.05 4.15 -8.73
N MET A 266 3.98 3.35 -8.59
CA MET A 266 3.11 3.42 -7.42
C MET A 266 3.87 3.07 -6.14
N LYS A 267 4.69 2.01 -6.16
CA LYS A 267 5.49 1.58 -4.99
C LYS A 267 6.58 2.59 -4.62
N SER A 268 7.31 3.11 -5.59
CA SER A 268 8.35 4.12 -5.36
C SER A 268 7.76 5.41 -4.79
N PHE A 269 6.62 5.84 -5.34
CA PHE A 269 5.89 6.99 -4.82
C PHE A 269 5.47 6.79 -3.37
N MET A 270 4.95 5.60 -3.02
CA MET A 270 4.54 5.31 -1.64
C MET A 270 5.72 5.19 -0.67
N ILE A 271 6.86 4.64 -1.11
CA ILE A 271 8.09 4.62 -0.28
C ILE A 271 8.58 6.05 -0.02
N LEU A 272 8.61 6.91 -1.05
CA LEU A 272 9.00 8.32 -0.89
C LEU A 272 8.04 9.04 0.07
N LEU A 273 6.74 8.85 -0.15
CA LEU A 273 5.70 9.43 0.70
C LEU A 273 5.92 9.03 2.16
N THR A 274 6.17 7.75 2.43
CA THR A 274 6.41 7.23 3.79
C THR A 274 7.73 7.71 4.39
N PHE A 275 8.80 7.82 3.59
CA PHE A 275 10.08 8.32 4.07
C PHE A 275 10.01 9.79 4.50
N PHE A 276 9.32 10.63 3.71
CA PHE A 276 9.15 12.05 4.02
C PHE A 276 8.03 12.33 5.04
N GLY A 277 7.02 11.46 5.11
CA GLY A 277 5.82 11.68 5.93
C GLY A 277 5.78 10.92 7.26
N ALA A 278 6.65 9.93 7.50
CA ALA A 278 6.64 9.17 8.75
C ALA A 278 7.42 9.83 9.89
N GLY A 279 8.29 10.81 9.61
CA GLY A 279 9.09 11.49 10.63
C GLY A 279 8.28 12.39 11.58
N SER A 280 7.02 12.66 11.23
CA SER A 280 6.17 13.69 11.83
C SER A 280 5.08 13.17 12.78
N ILE A 281 4.65 11.92 12.60
CA ILE A 281 3.44 11.36 13.23
C ILE A 281 3.67 10.59 14.55
N PRO A 282 4.84 9.96 14.82
CA PRO A 282 5.03 9.12 16.01
C PRO A 282 4.79 9.82 17.35
N ILE A 283 4.95 11.15 17.39
CA ILE A 283 4.91 11.95 18.62
C ILE A 283 3.48 12.12 19.16
N GLU A 284 2.46 12.16 18.29
CA GLU A 284 1.07 12.40 18.72
C GLU A 284 0.29 11.12 19.03
N LEU A 285 0.61 10.00 18.37
CA LEU A 285 -0.18 8.78 18.45
C LEU A 285 0.35 7.75 19.46
N GLY A 286 1.56 7.95 20.01
CA GLY A 286 2.20 6.99 20.92
C GLY A 286 2.54 5.63 20.28
N VAL A 287 2.59 5.58 18.95
CA VAL A 287 2.91 4.37 18.17
C VAL A 287 4.34 4.49 17.63
N PRO A 288 5.18 3.45 17.74
CA PRO A 288 6.54 3.50 17.23
C PRO A 288 6.55 3.75 15.71
N MET A 289 7.51 4.57 15.25
CA MET A 289 7.61 5.00 13.85
C MET A 289 7.63 3.83 12.87
N ILE A 290 8.36 2.77 13.19
CA ILE A 290 8.49 1.57 12.35
C ILE A 290 7.14 0.87 12.14
N GLU A 291 6.30 0.82 13.18
CA GLU A 291 4.97 0.22 13.10
C GLU A 291 4.05 1.07 12.21
N LEU A 292 4.09 2.39 12.37
CA LEU A 292 3.31 3.30 11.54
C LEU A 292 3.68 3.20 10.05
N VAL A 293 4.99 3.21 9.74
CA VAL A 293 5.51 2.98 8.39
C VAL A 293 5.01 1.66 7.82
N PHE A 294 5.10 0.60 8.61
CA PHE A 294 4.67 -0.74 8.23
C PHE A 294 3.16 -0.80 7.94
N ILE A 295 2.33 -0.15 8.76
CA ILE A 295 0.87 -0.09 8.58
C ILE A 295 0.53 0.63 7.28
N PHE A 296 1.11 1.80 7.02
CA PHE A 296 0.82 2.57 5.82
C PHE A 296 1.27 1.87 4.54
N LEU A 297 2.44 1.23 4.54
CA LEU A 297 2.90 0.44 3.40
C LEU A 297 2.02 -0.78 3.17
N SER A 298 1.62 -1.49 4.24
CA SER A 298 0.70 -2.63 4.14
C SER A 298 -0.67 -2.20 3.59
N PHE A 299 -1.23 -1.12 4.13
CA PHE A 299 -2.51 -0.57 3.68
C PHE A 299 -2.46 -0.22 2.19
N SER A 300 -1.43 0.52 1.79
CA SER A 300 -1.17 0.87 0.39
C SER A 300 -1.09 -0.37 -0.51
N THR A 301 -0.26 -1.34 -0.14
CA THR A 301 -0.01 -2.56 -0.92
C THR A 301 -1.27 -3.39 -1.11
N PHE A 302 -2.08 -3.52 -0.07
CA PHE A 302 -3.33 -4.26 -0.09
C PHE A 302 -4.32 -3.71 -1.12
N PHE A 303 -4.47 -2.39 -1.22
CA PHE A 303 -5.41 -1.75 -2.14
C PHE A 303 -4.85 -1.52 -3.55
N THR A 304 -3.57 -1.16 -3.65
CA THR A 304 -2.95 -0.86 -4.95
C THR A 304 -2.70 -2.13 -5.77
N THR A 305 -2.38 -3.27 -5.14
CA THR A 305 -2.03 -4.49 -5.89
C THR A 305 -3.20 -5.01 -6.74
N PRO A 306 -4.43 -5.20 -6.21
CA PRO A 306 -5.57 -5.60 -7.02
C PRO A 306 -5.87 -4.59 -8.14
N MET A 307 -5.84 -3.29 -7.83
CA MET A 307 -6.04 -2.22 -8.82
C MET A 307 -5.07 -2.37 -9.98
N ILE A 308 -3.78 -2.48 -9.68
CA ILE A 308 -2.72 -2.54 -10.69
C ILE A 308 -2.91 -3.77 -11.56
N ILE A 309 -3.15 -4.94 -10.97
CA ILE A 309 -3.33 -6.19 -11.73
C ILE A 309 -4.56 -6.11 -12.62
N GLN A 310 -5.71 -5.68 -12.11
CA GLN A 310 -6.96 -5.60 -12.86
C GLN A 310 -6.86 -4.57 -13.99
N MET A 311 -6.41 -3.35 -13.68
CA MET A 311 -6.30 -2.28 -14.65
C MET A 311 -5.31 -2.65 -15.75
N THR A 312 -4.15 -3.19 -15.39
CA THR A 312 -3.17 -3.54 -16.41
C THR A 312 -3.67 -4.69 -17.27
N TYR A 313 -4.38 -5.66 -16.69
CA TYR A 313 -4.95 -6.78 -17.43
C TYR A 313 -5.97 -6.33 -18.47
N ILE A 314 -6.85 -5.40 -18.09
CA ILE A 314 -7.87 -4.85 -18.98
C ILE A 314 -7.24 -3.98 -20.07
N PHE A 315 -6.41 -3.00 -19.69
CA PHE A 315 -6.02 -1.91 -20.58
C PHE A 315 -4.80 -2.22 -21.45
N CYS A 316 -3.97 -3.17 -21.07
CA CYS A 316 -2.66 -3.32 -21.73
C CYS A 316 -2.62 -4.47 -22.76
N ASN A 317 -3.76 -5.09 -23.05
CA ASN A 317 -3.92 -6.05 -24.14
C ASN A 317 -5.00 -5.53 -25.10
N LYS A 318 -4.65 -5.33 -26.37
CA LYS A 318 -5.54 -4.78 -27.40
C LYS A 318 -6.84 -5.56 -27.54
N ARG A 319 -6.78 -6.90 -27.44
CA ARG A 319 -7.97 -7.77 -27.43
C ARG A 319 -8.84 -7.49 -26.21
N ASN A 320 -8.24 -7.34 -25.03
CA ASN A 320 -8.95 -7.07 -23.79
C ASN A 320 -9.65 -5.70 -23.82
N VAL A 321 -8.96 -4.68 -24.33
CA VAL A 321 -9.54 -3.34 -24.56
C VAL A 321 -10.71 -3.40 -25.53
N ASN A 322 -10.57 -4.12 -26.65
CA ASN A 322 -11.68 -4.27 -27.61
C ASN A 322 -12.90 -4.97 -26.98
N ILE A 323 -12.67 -5.99 -26.15
CA ILE A 323 -13.75 -6.66 -25.40
C ILE A 323 -14.39 -5.68 -24.41
N MET A 324 -13.60 -4.92 -23.65
CA MET A 324 -14.10 -3.89 -22.73
C MET A 324 -14.97 -2.85 -23.45
N LEU A 325 -14.52 -2.31 -24.57
CA LEU A 325 -15.25 -1.32 -25.37
C LEU A 325 -16.55 -1.86 -25.95
N PHE A 326 -16.63 -3.17 -26.19
CA PHE A 326 -17.89 -3.81 -26.60
C PHE A 326 -18.91 -3.87 -25.44
N TYR A 327 -18.44 -4.10 -24.21
CA TYR A 327 -19.31 -4.20 -23.02
C TYR A 327 -19.67 -2.84 -22.41
N ILE A 328 -18.82 -1.84 -22.60
CA ILE A 328 -19.10 -0.46 -22.18
C ILE A 328 -19.58 0.29 -23.41
N PRO A 329 -20.88 0.60 -23.55
CA PRO A 329 -21.34 1.47 -24.62
C PRO A 329 -20.86 2.89 -24.34
N VAL A 330 -19.61 3.17 -24.73
CA VAL A 330 -18.90 4.45 -24.47
C VAL A 330 -19.71 5.63 -24.99
N GLU A 331 -20.41 5.45 -26.12
CA GLU A 331 -21.31 6.45 -26.70
C GLU A 331 -22.44 6.86 -25.73
N ASN A 332 -22.96 5.90 -24.96
CA ASN A 332 -24.06 6.13 -24.02
C ASN A 332 -23.57 6.79 -22.72
N ILE A 333 -22.35 6.46 -22.27
CA ILE A 333 -21.73 7.10 -21.10
C ILE A 333 -21.26 8.52 -21.43
N VAL A 334 -20.60 8.72 -22.56
CA VAL A 334 -20.17 10.05 -23.03
C VAL A 334 -21.39 10.93 -23.29
N GLY A 335 -22.46 10.38 -23.88
CA GLY A 335 -23.73 11.08 -24.05
C GLY A 335 -24.35 11.52 -22.71
N ARG A 336 -24.34 10.64 -21.69
CA ARG A 336 -24.82 10.96 -20.34
C ARG A 336 -23.93 11.96 -19.60
N LEU A 337 -22.61 11.85 -19.71
CA LEU A 337 -21.67 12.81 -19.12
C LEU A 337 -21.86 14.20 -19.74
N LYS A 338 -21.97 14.27 -21.07
CA LYS A 338 -22.20 15.52 -21.81
C LYS A 338 -23.55 16.15 -21.46
N LEU A 339 -24.57 15.35 -21.15
CA LEU A 339 -25.85 15.83 -20.62
C LEU A 339 -25.74 16.37 -19.19
N LEU A 340 -24.96 15.72 -18.32
CA LEU A 340 -24.68 16.19 -16.96
C LEU A 340 -23.94 17.54 -16.96
N PHE A 341 -22.96 17.73 -17.85
CA PHE A 341 -22.23 19.00 -18.01
C PHE A 341 -23.01 20.08 -18.76
N ARG A 342 -24.12 19.76 -19.44
CA ARG A 342 -24.96 20.75 -20.15
C ARG A 342 -26.00 21.42 -19.23
N LYS A 343 -26.23 20.90 -18.02
CA LYS A 343 -27.34 21.32 -17.15
C LYS A 343 -26.96 22.39 -16.11
N SER A 344 -26.26 23.46 -16.51
CA SER A 344 -25.98 24.61 -15.62
C SER A 344 -25.93 26.00 -16.31
N ASN A 345 -26.57 26.18 -17.47
CA ASN A 345 -26.62 27.51 -18.13
C ASN A 345 -28.02 28.11 -18.30
N ASN A 346 -29.06 27.55 -17.69
CA ASN A 346 -30.39 28.17 -17.72
C ASN A 346 -30.56 29.07 -16.50
N VAL A 347 -30.05 30.29 -16.61
CA VAL A 347 -30.50 31.43 -15.80
C VAL A 347 -31.97 31.68 -16.18
N HIS A 348 -32.89 31.44 -15.25
CA HIS A 348 -34.27 31.86 -15.43
C HIS A 348 -34.34 33.40 -15.41
N PRO A 349 -34.99 34.06 -16.37
CA PRO A 349 -35.29 35.48 -16.24
C PRO A 349 -36.30 35.64 -15.09
N VAL A 350 -35.91 36.43 -14.09
CA VAL A 350 -36.82 36.93 -13.06
C VAL A 350 -37.79 37.87 -13.76
N ALA A 351 -39.07 37.52 -13.75
CA ALA A 351 -40.17 38.41 -14.10
C ALA A 351 -40.87 38.84 -12.82
#